data_AF-A0AA40S7R3-F1
#
_entry.id   AF-A0AA40S7R3-F1
#
_cell.length_a   1.000
_cell.length_b   1.000
_cell.length_c   1.000
_cell.angle_alpha   90.00
_cell.angle_beta   90.00
_cell.angle_gamma   90.00
#
_symmetry.space_group_name_H-M   'P 1'
#
loop_
_entity.id
_entity.type
_entity.pdbx_description
1 polymer ?
#
loop_
_entity_poly.entity_id
_entity_poly.type
_entity_poly.pdbx_seq_one_letter_code
_entity_poly.pdbx_strand_id
1 'polypeptide(L)' 'MAKKSSSSGSSYRSAVTGRYVTAKQGKASPNTTVKEKR' A
#
# COMPACT_ATOMS: atom_id res chain seq x y z
N MET A 1 12.56 -5.81 -18.29
CA MET A 1 12.82 -4.69 -17.34
C MET A 1 12.17 -5.03 -16.00
N ALA A 2 12.90 -5.70 -15.09
CA ALA A 2 12.40 -5.95 -13.74
C ALA A 2 12.54 -4.64 -12.95
N LYS A 3 11.43 -3.93 -12.72
CA LYS A 3 11.43 -2.70 -11.90
C LYS A 3 11.63 -3.09 -10.44
N LYS A 4 12.89 -3.27 -10.06
CA LYS A 4 13.36 -3.30 -8.68
C LYS A 4 13.15 -1.90 -8.09
N SER A 5 11.94 -1.63 -7.61
CA SER A 5 11.71 -0.47 -6.75
C SER A 5 11.74 -0.96 -5.32
N SER A 6 12.97 -1.04 -4.79
CA SER A 6 13.24 -0.90 -3.37
C SER A 6 12.73 0.47 -2.92
N SER A 7 11.44 0.55 -2.64
CA SER A 7 10.87 1.68 -1.92
C SER A 7 10.58 1.19 -0.52
N SER A 8 11.49 1.48 0.42
CA SER A 8 11.22 1.49 1.87
C SER A 8 10.22 2.60 2.25
N GLY A 9 9.27 2.91 1.37
CA GLY A 9 8.12 3.78 1.62
C GLY A 9 6.94 2.88 1.96
N SER A 10 6.31 3.14 3.11
CA SER A 10 5.16 2.37 3.57
C SER A 10 4.12 2.24 2.44
N SER A 11 3.93 1.01 1.95
CA SER A 11 3.01 0.72 0.86
C SER A 11 1.64 0.43 1.46
N TYR A 12 0.60 1.05 0.93
CA TYR A 12 -0.75 0.82 1.41
C TYR A 12 -1.42 -0.19 0.48
N ARG A 13 -2.00 -1.25 1.05
CA ARG A 13 -2.62 -2.34 0.30
C ARG A 13 -4.05 -2.53 0.78
N SER A 14 -5.01 -2.55 -0.14
CA SER A 14 -6.41 -2.83 0.21
C SER A 14 -6.52 -4.25 0.78
N ALA A 15 -7.04 -4.37 2.00
CA ALA A 15 -7.33 -5.65 2.63
C ALA A 15 -8.45 -6.41 1.91
N VAL A 16 -9.34 -5.67 1.22
CA VAL A 16 -10.52 -6.22 0.56
C VAL A 16 -10.19 -6.77 -0.83
N THR A 17 -9.45 -6.00 -1.63
CA THR A 17 -9.18 -6.35 -3.04
C THR A 17 -7.74 -6.78 -3.30
N GLY A 18 -6.84 -6.61 -2.34
CA GLY A 18 -5.41 -6.89 -2.49
C GLY A 18 -4.68 -5.91 -3.42
N ARG A 19 -5.33 -4.83 -3.88
CA ARG A 19 -4.70 -3.83 -4.75
C ARG A 19 -3.88 -2.84 -3.94
N TYR A 20 -2.75 -2.40 -4.48
CA TYR A 20 -2.00 -1.28 -3.90
C TYR A 20 -2.74 0.03 -4.13
N VAL A 21 -2.87 0.81 -3.07
CA VAL A 21 -3.54 2.10 -3.07
C VAL A 21 -2.55 3.19 -2.64
N THR A 22 -2.91 4.45 -2.90
CA THR A 22 -2.07 5.57 -2.50
C THR A 22 -2.10 5.76 -0.97
N ALA A 23 -1.09 6.44 -0.43
CA ALA A 23 -1.04 6.73 1.00
C ALA A 23 -2.22 7.58 1.50
N LYS A 24 -2.74 8.47 0.65
CA LYS A 24 -3.95 9.25 0.96
C LYS A 24 -5.16 8.32 1.12
N GLN A 25 -5.33 7.38 0.19
CA GLN A 25 -6.43 6.42 0.24
C GLN A 25 -6.32 5.49 1.45
N GLY A 26 -5.11 5.00 1.74
CA GLY A 26 -4.91 4.14 2.91
C GLY A 26 -5.12 4.84 4.25
N LYS A 27 -4.88 6.15 4.33
CA LYS A 27 -5.23 6.97 5.49
C LYS A 27 -6.73 7.29 5.57
N ALA A 28 -7.40 7.46 4.44
CA ALA A 28 -8.85 7.69 4.38
C ALA A 28 -9.66 6.43 4.71
N SER A 29 -9.10 5.24 4.44
CA SER A 29 -9.76 3.96 4.69
C SER A 29 -8.85 3.00 5.48
N PRO A 30 -8.56 3.32 6.76
CA PRO A 30 -7.65 2.50 7.59
C PRO A 30 -8.22 1.11 7.89
N ASN A 31 -9.54 0.97 7.95
CA ASN A 31 -10.21 -0.30 8.24
C ASN A 31 -10.10 -1.32 7.09
N THR A 32 -9.97 -0.84 5.85
CA THR A 32 -9.92 -1.68 4.64
C THR A 32 -8.58 -1.61 3.93
N THR A 33 -7.56 -1.02 4.57
CA THR A 33 -6.23 -0.84 4.00
C THR A 33 -5.15 -1.16 5.02
N VAL A 34 -4.23 -2.03 4.64
CA VAL A 34 -3.04 -2.40 5.42
C VAL A 34 -1.89 -1.50 5.01
N LYS A 35 -1.22 -0.90 5.98
CA LYS A 35 0.04 -0.20 5.77
C LYS A 35 1.19 -1.19 5.93
N GLU A 36 1.72 -1.65 4.80
CA GLU A 36 2.88 -2.53 4.76
C GLU A 36 4.17 -1.71 4.87
N LYS A 37 4.97 -2.00 5.89
CA LYS A 37 6.33 -1.45 6.05
C LYS A 37 7.29 -2.59 5.71
N ARG A 38 8.06 -2.45 4.63
CA ARG A 38 9.14 -3.39 4.27
C ARG A 38 10.41 -3.06 5.04
#